data_AF-A0A960GKV0-F1
#
_entry.id   AF-A0A960GKV0-F1
#
_cell.length_a   1.000
_cell.length_b   1.000
_cell.length_c   1.000
_cell.angle_alpha   90.00
_cell.angle_beta   90.00
_cell.angle_gamma   90.00
#
_symmetry.space_group_name_H-M   'P 1'
#
loop_
_entity.id
_entity.type
_entity.pdbx_description
1 polymer ?
#
loop_
_entity_poly.entity_id
_entity_poly.type
_entity_poly.pdbx_seq_one_letter_code
_entity_poly.pdbx_strand_id
1 'polypeptide(L)' 'MYQPVPQSTYYRNCSQAHAYGRYNIPQGDPAYRPGLDRDRDAYACE' A
#
# COMPACT_ATOMS: atom_id res chain seq x y z
N MET A 1 -23.36 3.04 9.33
CA MET A 1 -22.52 3.34 8.15
C MET A 1 -21.66 2.11 7.88
N TYR A 2 -21.98 1.34 6.84
CA TYR A 2 -21.13 0.23 6.43
C TYR A 2 -19.92 0.86 5.75
N GLN A 3 -18.85 1.11 6.52
CA GLN A 3 -17.56 1.40 5.91
C GLN A 3 -17.23 0.17 5.06
N PRO A 4 -17.09 0.30 3.73
CA PRO A 4 -16.57 -0.81 2.95
C PRO A 4 -15.22 -1.13 3.59
N VAL A 5 -15.13 -2.30 4.22
CA VAL A 5 -13.84 -2.84 4.66
C VAL A 5 -12.93 -2.68 3.46
N PRO A 6 -11.83 -1.91 3.55
CA PRO A 6 -10.99 -1.67 2.40
C PRO A 6 -10.55 -3.06 1.94
N GLN A 7 -11.10 -3.45 0.78
CA GLN A 7 -10.91 -4.76 0.18
C GLN A 7 -9.40 -4.93 0.15
N SER A 8 -8.88 -5.84 0.98
CA SER A 8 -7.48 -5.87 1.35
C SER A 8 -6.64 -5.66 0.11
N THR A 9 -6.12 -4.43 -0.05
CA THR A 9 -5.33 -4.01 -1.20
C THR A 9 -3.94 -4.59 -1.00
N TYR A 10 -3.91 -5.92 -0.86
CA TYR A 10 -2.76 -6.67 -0.45
C TYR A 10 -1.86 -6.77 -1.67
N TYR A 11 -1.04 -5.74 -1.84
CA TYR A 11 0.02 -5.80 -2.83
C TYR A 11 1.09 -6.75 -2.30
N ARG A 12 1.41 -7.76 -3.13
CA ARG A 12 2.47 -8.73 -2.82
C ARG A 12 3.84 -8.07 -2.86
N ASN A 13 3.99 -7.07 -3.74
CA ASN A 13 5.19 -6.28 -3.96
C ASN A 13 4.81 -4.94 -4.61
N CYS A 14 5.77 -4.01 -4.67
CA CYS A 14 5.56 -2.70 -5.27
C CYS A 14 5.29 -2.76 -6.77
N SER A 15 5.82 -3.76 -7.48
CA SER A 15 5.49 -3.97 -8.90
C SER A 15 3.99 -4.21 -9.11
N GLN A 16 3.33 -4.95 -8.20
CA GLN A 16 1.90 -5.13 -8.25
C GLN A 16 1.18 -3.81 -7.96
N ALA A 17 1.57 -3.07 -6.93
CA ALA A 17 1.00 -1.75 -6.63
C ALA A 17 1.11 -0.79 -7.83
N HIS A 18 2.28 -0.72 -8.46
CA HIS A 18 2.58 0.11 -9.62
C HIS A 18 1.75 -0.33 -10.85
N ALA A 19 1.50 -1.61 -11.04
CA ALA A 19 0.61 -2.10 -12.11
C ALA A 19 -0.84 -1.61 -11.94
N TYR A 20 -1.26 -1.33 -10.70
CA TYR A 20 -2.54 -0.68 -10.39
C TYR A 20 -2.42 0.85 -10.29
N GLY A 21 -1.28 1.44 -10.65
CA GLY A 21 -1.04 2.87 -10.57
C GLY A 21 -0.97 3.42 -9.14
N ARG A 22 -0.66 2.58 -8.15
CA ARG A 22 -0.40 3.00 -6.76
C ARG A 22 1.10 3.16 -6.55
N TYR A 23 1.51 4.36 -6.15
CA TYR A 23 2.87 4.76 -5.81
C TYR A 23 2.81 5.60 -4.54
N ASN A 24 3.91 5.69 -3.78
CA ASN A 24 4.00 6.52 -2.57
C ASN A 24 2.83 6.26 -1.60
N ILE A 25 2.61 4.99 -1.25
CA ILE A 25 1.49 4.57 -0.41
C ILE A 25 1.78 4.99 1.04
N PRO A 26 1.05 5.97 1.62
CA PRO A 26 1.34 6.45 2.96
C PRO A 26 0.91 5.43 4.02
N GLN A 27 1.53 5.45 5.21
CA GLN A 27 1.25 4.53 6.33
C GLN A 27 -0.22 4.44 6.80
N GLY A 28 -1.04 5.45 6.47
CA GLY A 28 -2.49 5.44 6.72
C GLY A 28 -3.34 4.75 5.64
N ASP A 29 -2.74 4.37 4.51
CA ASP A 29 -3.44 3.72 3.41
C ASP A 29 -3.58 2.21 3.69
N PRO A 30 -4.74 1.59 3.39
CA PRO A 30 -4.93 0.15 3.56
C PRO A 30 -4.00 -0.72 2.72
N ALA A 31 -3.37 -0.15 1.67
CA ALA A 31 -2.35 -0.82 0.90
C ALA A 31 -0.95 -0.72 1.51
N TYR A 32 -0.75 0.12 2.53
CA TYR A 32 0.55 0.27 3.19
C TYR A 32 0.91 -1.00 3.92
N ARG A 33 2.16 -1.44 3.69
CA ARG A 33 2.73 -2.55 4.42
C ARG A 33 4.19 -2.25 4.73
N PRO A 34 4.63 -2.48 5.97
CA PRO A 34 6.04 -2.28 6.34
C PRO A 34 7.01 -3.25 5.65
N GLY A 35 6.51 -4.26 4.92
CA GLY A 35 7.34 -5.10 4.04
C GLY A 35 7.45 -4.59 2.59
N LEU A 36 6.64 -3.60 2.23
CA LEU A 36 6.69 -2.89 0.94
C LEU A 36 7.48 -1.58 1.05
N ASP A 37 7.51 -1.01 2.25
CA ASP A 37 8.35 0.11 2.66
C ASP A 37 9.75 -0.42 3.04
N ARG A 38 10.72 -0.25 2.13
CA ARG A 38 12.04 -0.88 2.24
C ARG A 38 12.96 -0.13 3.21
N ASP A 39 12.84 1.18 3.21
CA ASP A 39 13.65 2.16 3.94
C ASP A 39 12.95 2.71 5.19
N ARG A 40 11.66 2.40 5.37
CA ARG A 40 10.85 2.67 6.57
C ARG A 40 10.63 4.14 6.82
N ASP A 41 10.40 4.89 5.75
CA ASP A 41 10.12 6.33 5.79
C ASP A 41 8.61 6.64 5.97
N ALA A 42 7.79 5.60 6.15
CA ALA A 42 6.33 5.62 6.24
C ALA A 42 5.60 5.78 4.88
N TYR A 43 6.32 5.62 3.77
CA TYR A 43 5.79 5.50 2.42
C TYR A 43 6.21 4.17 1.79
N ALA A 44 5.23 3.35 1.42
CA ALA A 44 5.50 2.11 0.71
C ALA A 44 5.49 2.34 -0.81
N CYS A 45 6.37 1.65 -1.53
CA CYS A 45 6.37 1.61 -2.99
C CYS A 45 6.57 2.97 -3.68
N GLU A 46 7.51 3.75 -3.15
CA GLU A 46 8.19 4.84 -3.87
C GLU A 46 8.92 4.34 -5.13
#